data_AF-A0A4Z1EYK5-F1
#
_entry.id   AF-A0A4Z1EYK5-F1
#
_cell.length_a   1.000
_cell.length_b   1.000
_cell.length_c   1.000
_cell.angle_alpha   90.00
_cell.angle_beta   90.00
_cell.angle_gamma   90.00
#
_symmetry.space_group_name_H-M   'P 1'
#
loop_
_entity.id
_entity.type
_entity.pdbx_description
1 polymer ?
#
loop_
_entity_poly.entity_id
_entity_poly.type
_entity_poly.pdbx_seq_one_letter_code
_entity_poly.pdbx_strand_id
1 'polypeptide(L)'
;MVLRLYGSAMSTSRVLVTIPEKELPYYERIFVDIAEGEQKTNEFKKLQPFGKVPVLEDDGSFMFESRAICRYLAKKACARFEEACSIEQNHFAIAAETIGTELIIKP
;
A
#
# COMPACT_ATOMS: atom_id res chain seq x y z
N MET A 1 8.47 5.01 3.73
CA MET A 1 7.61 3.84 4.00
C MET A 1 7.99 2.75 3.02
N VAL A 2 8.34 1.57 3.52
CA VAL A 2 8.68 0.42 2.67
C VAL A 2 7.74 -0.70 3.07
N LEU A 3 6.79 -1.02 2.20
CA LEU A 3 5.91 -2.17 2.39
C LEU A 3 6.72 -3.43 2.11
N ARG A 4 6.79 -4.39 3.04
CA ARG A 4 7.41 -5.70 2.76
C ARG A 4 6.35 -6.77 2.64
N LEU A 5 6.40 -7.54 1.57
CA LEU A 5 5.45 -8.61 1.29
C LEU A 5 6.16 -9.96 1.26
N TYR A 6 5.85 -10.79 2.25
CA TYR A 6 6.39 -12.14 2.37
C TYR A 6 5.48 -13.14 1.65
N GLY A 7 6.03 -13.84 0.66
CA GLY A 7 5.33 -14.94 0.00
C GLY A 7 5.85 -15.34 -1.38
N SER A 8 5.28 -16.41 -1.93
CA SER A 8 5.54 -16.85 -3.30
C SER A 8 4.67 -16.09 -4.31
N ALA A 9 5.09 -16.06 -5.58
CA ALA A 9 4.37 -15.35 -6.64
C ALA A 9 2.96 -15.91 -6.82
N MET A 10 2.87 -17.25 -6.91
CA MET A 10 1.64 -17.97 -7.19
C MET A 10 0.61 -17.87 -6.05
N SER A 11 1.06 -17.92 -4.80
CA SER A 11 0.16 -17.91 -3.64
C SER A 11 -0.21 -16.49 -3.17
N THR A 12 0.54 -15.47 -3.61
CA THR A 12 0.39 -14.08 -3.17
C THR A 12 -0.14 -13.15 -4.26
N SER A 13 -0.51 -13.69 -5.43
CA SER A 13 -0.92 -12.91 -6.62
C SER A 13 -1.94 -11.82 -6.32
N ARG A 14 -2.93 -12.09 -5.46
CA ARG A 14 -3.97 -11.10 -5.12
C ARG A 14 -3.39 -9.82 -4.51
N VAL A 15 -2.47 -9.94 -3.56
CA VAL A 15 -1.86 -8.76 -2.92
C VAL A 15 -0.87 -8.10 -3.89
N LEU A 16 -0.13 -8.92 -4.66
CA LEU A 16 0.82 -8.44 -5.66
C LEU A 16 0.18 -7.58 -6.74
N VAL A 17 -1.06 -7.87 -7.16
CA VAL A 17 -1.77 -7.03 -8.14
C VAL A 17 -2.39 -5.78 -7.51
N THR A 18 -2.81 -5.84 -6.24
CA THR A 18 -3.42 -4.68 -5.56
C THR A 18 -2.44 -3.53 -5.34
N ILE A 19 -1.18 -3.82 -5.02
CA ILE A 19 -0.17 -2.78 -4.74
C ILE A 19 0.05 -1.84 -5.94
N PRO A 20 0.34 -2.33 -7.17
CA PRO A 20 0.48 -1.47 -8.33
C PRO A 20 -0.85 -0.85 -8.78
N GLU A 21 -1.97 -1.56 -8.65
CA GLU A 21 -3.31 -1.01 -8.97
C GLU A 21 -3.65 0.22 -8.11
N LYS A 22 -3.13 0.29 -6.88
CA LYS A 22 -3.34 1.41 -5.94
C LYS A 22 -2.18 2.41 -5.91
N GLU A 23 -1.27 2.34 -6.88
CA GLU A 23 -0.15 3.29 -7.05
C GLU A 23 0.62 3.55 -5.73
N LEU A 24 0.85 2.47 -4.97
CA LEU A 24 1.60 2.56 -3.72
C LEU A 24 3.10 2.60 -4.01
N PRO A 25 3.84 3.60 -3.47
CA PRO A 25 5.24 3.82 -3.79
C PRO A 25 6.09 2.74 -3.11
N TYR A 26 6.65 1.85 -3.92
CA TYR A 26 7.67 0.87 -3.56
C TYR A 26 7.25 -0.17 -2.51
N TYR A 27 7.35 -1.44 -2.91
CA TYR A 27 7.25 -2.58 -2.01
C TYR A 27 8.43 -3.52 -2.24
N GLU A 28 8.94 -4.08 -1.15
CA GLU A 28 9.95 -5.11 -1.16
C GLU A 28 9.25 -6.47 -1.13
N ARG A 29 9.58 -7.35 -2.07
CA ARG A 29 9.05 -8.71 -2.09
C ARG A 29 10.07 -9.65 -1.46
N ILE A 30 9.70 -10.21 -0.31
CA ILE A 30 10.50 -11.23 0.37
C ILE A 30 9.98 -12.58 -0.09
N PHE A 31 10.83 -13.29 -0.85
CA PHE A 31 10.49 -14.63 -1.31
C PHE A 31 10.39 -15.59 -0.13
N VAL A 32 9.37 -16.45 -0.18
CA VAL A 32 9.18 -17.56 0.76
C VAL A 32 9.00 -18.80 -0.07
N ASP A 33 9.89 -19.77 0.09
CA ASP A 33 9.84 -21.05 -0.60
C ASP A 33 8.78 -21.96 0.04
N ILE A 34 7.67 -22.09 -0.68
CA ILE A 34 6.55 -22.92 -0.25
C ILE A 34 6.82 -24.40 -0.47
N ALA A 35 7.67 -24.75 -1.45
CA ALA A 35 8.01 -26.13 -1.77
C ALA A 35 8.90 -26.72 -0.68
N GLU A 36 9.87 -25.94 -0.19
CA GLU A 36 10.73 -26.32 0.95
C GLU A 36 10.04 -26.13 2.31
N GLY A 37 8.83 -25.55 2.32
CA GLY A 37 8.02 -25.41 3.53
C GLY A 37 8.49 -24.31 4.47
N GLU A 38 9.19 -23.28 3.98
CA GLU A 38 9.70 -22.15 4.78
C GLU A 38 8.59 -21.46 5.60
N GLN A 39 7.37 -21.40 5.06
CA GLN A 39 6.18 -20.88 5.75
C GLN A 39 5.80 -21.67 7.01
N LYS A 40 6.35 -22.88 7.21
CA LYS A 40 6.07 -23.74 8.36
C LYS A 40 7.12 -23.66 9.46
N THR A 41 8.25 -23.01 9.18
CA THR A 41 9.34 -22.78 10.13
C THR A 41 8.85 -21.99 11.35
N ASN A 42 9.55 -22.14 12.46
CA ASN A 42 9.21 -21.41 13.68
C ASN A 42 9.49 -19.90 13.53
N GLU A 43 10.50 -19.57 12.73
CA GLU A 43 10.89 -18.22 12.33
C GLU A 43 9.74 -17.53 11.61
N PHE A 44 9.16 -18.16 10.59
CA PHE A 44 8.02 -17.61 9.86
C PHE A 44 6.76 -17.54 10.74
N LYS A 45 6.56 -18.51 11.63
CA LYS A 45 5.41 -18.51 12.55
C LYS A 45 5.41 -17.35 13.54
N LYS A 46 6.57 -16.74 13.82
CA LYS A 46 6.65 -15.49 14.60
C LYS A 46 5.99 -14.32 13.88
N LEU A 47 6.02 -14.32 12.54
CA LEU A 47 5.33 -13.34 11.70
C LEU A 47 3.84 -13.68 11.54
N GLN A 48 3.56 -14.98 11.38
CA GLN A 48 2.20 -15.47 11.12
C GLN A 48 1.97 -16.86 11.76
N PRO A 49 1.14 -16.98 12.81
CA PRO A 49 1.02 -18.20 13.61
C PRO A 49 0.47 -19.45 12.90
N PHE A 50 -0.25 -19.30 11.79
CA PHE A 50 -0.85 -20.39 11.02
C PHE A 50 0.12 -21.00 9.97
N GLY A 51 1.31 -20.41 9.81
CA GLY A 51 2.29 -20.79 8.81
C GLY A 51 1.73 -20.74 7.39
N LYS A 52 1.10 -19.62 7.03
CA LYS A 52 0.50 -19.36 5.71
C LYS A 52 1.02 -18.04 5.16
N VAL A 53 1.15 -17.98 3.84
CA VAL A 53 1.39 -16.73 3.09
C VAL A 53 0.05 -16.20 2.54
N PRO A 54 -0.11 -14.90 2.30
CA PRO A 54 0.89 -13.83 2.45
C PRO A 54 0.91 -13.15 3.81
N VAL A 55 2.05 -12.49 4.11
CA VAL A 55 2.22 -11.56 5.24
C VAL A 55 2.68 -10.22 4.70
N LEU A 56 2.03 -9.14 5.12
CA LEU A 56 2.43 -7.76 4.86
C LEU A 56 3.07 -7.19 6.13
N GLU A 57 4.25 -6.59 6.00
CA GLU A 57 4.84 -5.70 7.00
C GLU A 57 4.71 -4.25 6.52
N ASP A 58 4.27 -3.39 7.41
CA ASP A 58 4.13 -1.96 7.19
C ASP A 58 4.60 -1.21 8.43
N ASP A 59 5.77 -0.56 8.32
CA ASP A 59 6.43 0.18 9.40
C ASP A 59 6.48 -0.58 10.75
N GLY A 60 6.82 -1.89 10.69
CA GLY A 60 6.94 -2.77 11.86
C GLY A 60 5.62 -3.42 12.33
N SER A 61 4.49 -3.09 11.71
CA SER A 61 3.22 -3.78 11.93
C SER A 61 3.05 -4.93 10.94
N PHE A 62 2.65 -6.10 11.44
CA PHE A 62 2.46 -7.30 10.61
C PHE A 62 0.98 -7.61 10.43
N MET A 63 0.60 -7.97 9.20
CA MET A 63 -0.76 -8.34 8.83
C MET A 63 -0.75 -9.58 7.94
N PHE A 64 -1.71 -10.47 8.17
CA PHE A 64 -1.95 -11.65 7.37
C PHE A 64 -3.42 -11.65 6.89
N GLU A 65 -3.83 -12.67 6.14
CA GLU A 65 -5.08 -12.73 5.37
C GLU A 65 -5.10 -11.79 4.15
N SER A 66 -4.97 -12.38 2.96
CA SER A 66 -4.92 -11.64 1.69
C SER A 66 -6.05 -10.64 1.49
N ARG A 67 -7.29 -10.96 1.91
CA ARG A 67 -8.44 -10.03 1.76
C ARG A 67 -8.37 -8.86 2.76
N ALA A 68 -7.86 -9.11 3.96
CA ALA A 68 -7.66 -8.05 4.95
C ALA A 68 -6.56 -7.10 4.48
N ILE A 69 -5.45 -7.66 3.99
CA ILE A 69 -4.34 -6.90 3.39
C ILE A 69 -4.83 -6.04 2.22
N CYS A 70 -5.57 -6.59 1.26
CA CYS A 70 -6.09 -5.80 0.14
C CYS A 70 -6.99 -4.64 0.60
N ARG A 71 -7.86 -4.87 1.59
CA ARG A 71 -8.72 -3.82 2.16
C ARG A 71 -7.91 -2.74 2.86
N TYR A 72 -6.87 -3.14 3.60
CA TYR A 72 -5.94 -2.22 4.23
C TYR A 72 -5.23 -1.33 3.21
N LEU A 73 -4.65 -1.94 2.16
CA LEU A 73 -3.97 -1.22 1.09
C LEU A 73 -4.91 -0.28 0.33
N ALA A 74 -6.15 -0.70 0.06
CA ALA A 74 -7.16 0.15 -0.58
C ALA A 74 -7.52 1.37 0.28
N LYS A 75 -7.72 1.18 1.60
CA LYS A 75 -7.99 2.29 2.52
C LYS A 75 -6.80 3.25 2.61
N LYS A 76 -5.58 2.70 2.66
CA LYS A 76 -4.33 3.48 2.72
C LYS A 76 -4.13 4.33 1.47
N ALA A 77 -4.47 3.81 0.30
CA ALA A 77 -4.46 4.58 -0.95
C ALA A 77 -5.52 5.70 -0.98
N CYS A 78 -6.73 5.43 -0.47
CA CYS A 78 -7.79 6.44 -0.35
C CYS A 78 -7.38 7.61 0.56
N ALA A 79 -6.77 7.32 1.72
CA ALA A 79 -6.26 8.36 2.62
C ALA A 79 -5.24 9.28 1.92
N ARG A 80 -4.32 8.70 1.14
CA ARG A 80 -3.37 9.48 0.32
C ARG A 80 -4.06 10.35 -0.73
N PHE A 81 -5.15 9.87 -1.33
CA PHE A 81 -5.92 10.66 -2.29
C PHE A 81 -6.56 11.88 -1.60
N GLU A 82 -7.16 11.68 -0.41
CA GLU A 82 -7.72 12.77 0.38
C GLU A 82 -6.66 13.80 0.78
N GLU A 83 -5.49 13.34 1.24
CA GLU A 83 -4.33 14.20 1.54
C GLU A 83 -3.88 15.00 0.31
N ALA A 84 -3.77 14.36 -0.87
CA ALA A 84 -3.38 15.01 -2.11
C ALA A 84 -4.40 16.08 -2.56
N CYS A 85 -5.69 15.77 -2.55
CA CYS A 85 -6.74 16.73 -2.86
C CYS A 85 -6.75 17.91 -1.88
N SER A 86 -6.50 17.67 -0.59
CA SER A 86 -6.42 18.72 0.41
C SER A 86 -5.25 19.68 0.14
N ILE A 87 -4.08 19.16 -0.27
CA ILE A 87 -2.93 19.98 -0.64
C ILE A 87 -3.25 20.83 -1.87
N GLU A 88 -3.86 20.26 -2.92
CA GLU A 88 -4.25 21.02 -4.11
C GLU A 88 -5.22 22.16 -3.78
N GLN A 89 -6.25 21.90 -2.98
CA GLN A 89 -7.23 22.91 -2.58
C GLN A 89 -6.59 24.03 -1.73
N ASN A 90 -5.72 23.69 -0.79
CA ASN A 90 -5.14 24.67 0.13
C ASN A 90 -3.98 25.47 -0.48
N HIS A 91 -3.20 24.88 -1.39
CA HIS A 91 -1.96 25.49 -1.90
C HIS A 91 -2.03 25.95 -3.35
N PHE A 92 -2.79 25.26 -4.20
CA PHE A 92 -2.83 25.56 -5.64
C PHE A 92 -4.11 26.26 -6.06
N ALA A 93 -5.27 25.80 -5.57
CA ALA A 93 -6.56 26.32 -6.02
C ALA A 93 -6.74 27.82 -5.69
N ILE A 94 -6.35 28.25 -4.49
CA ILE A 94 -6.45 29.66 -4.08
C ILE A 94 -5.57 30.57 -4.96
N ALA A 95 -4.33 30.14 -5.25
CA ALA A 95 -3.42 30.90 -6.09
C ALA A 95 -3.92 30.96 -7.55
N ALA A 96 -4.40 29.84 -8.08
CA ALA A 96 -4.98 29.77 -9.43
C ALA A 96 -6.26 30.62 -9.55
N GLU A 97 -7.13 30.61 -8.53
CA GLU A 97 -8.35 31.41 -8.47
C GLU A 97 -8.05 32.91 -8.39
N THR A 98 -7.05 33.30 -7.60
CA THR A 98 -6.60 34.70 -7.49
C THR A 98 -6.11 35.21 -8.85
N ILE A 99 -5.22 34.46 -9.50
CA ILE A 99 -4.68 34.82 -10.82
C ILE A 99 -5.79 34.87 -11.89
N GLY A 100 -6.69 33.88 -11.89
CA GLY A 100 -7.83 33.87 -12.81
C GLY A 100 -8.75 35.07 -12.61
N THR A 101 -8.98 35.47 -11.36
CA THR A 101 -9.80 36.65 -11.03
C THR A 101 -9.15 37.94 -11.51
N GLU A 102 -7.85 38.11 -11.28
CA GLU A 102 -7.12 39.29 -11.78
C GLU A 102 -7.10 39.35 -13.30
N LEU A 103 -6.82 38.24 -13.99
CA LEU A 103 -6.69 38.28 -15.45
C LEU A 103 -8.02 38.36 -16.21
N ILE A 104 -9.11 37.84 -15.64
CA ILE A 104 -10.39 37.66 -16.36
C ILE A 104 -11.48 38.60 -15.84
N ILE A 105 -11.55 38.80 -14.51
CA ILE A 105 -12.65 39.55 -13.88
C ILE A 105 -12.25 41.01 -13.63
N LYS A 106 -10.97 41.28 -13.35
CA LYS A 106 -10.41 42.63 -13.15
C LYS A 106 -9.19 42.88 -14.04
N PRO A 107 -9.34 42.91 -15.38
CA PRO A 107 -8.24 43.26 -16.27
C PRO A 107 -7.69 44.68 -16.00
#